data_AF-A0A1E7GQE7-F1
#
_entry.id   AF-A0A1E7GQE7-F1
#
_cell.length_a   1.000
_cell.length_b   1.000
_cell.length_c   1.000
_cell.angle_alpha   90.00
_cell.angle_beta   90.00
_cell.angle_gamma   90.00
#
_symmetry.space_group_name_H-M   'P 1'
#
loop_
_entity.id
_entity.type
_entity.pdbx_description
1 polymer ?
#
loop_
_entity_poly.entity_id
_entity_poly.type
_entity_poly.pdbx_seq_one_letter_code
_entity_poly.pdbx_strand_id
1 'polypeptide(L)'
;MLRWPVDNLGHTVLTYQGKTKGFSLPADLSESIRTISCQEGVTVFTVLLAALETLLYRLTEQTDLIIGTIVSNRSRSEFEGSIGYFANNLILRTHLSGHLTFRELLQQCHEVTADAFAHQDLPFEKLLEELSSDPEVSAVPLLQIVFVLHDHVAEDDLQLPGLRLKKLPVQRGAASRHLHIHMMNTSGPLSGSLEYSTEFFDANTIDLIVNHFKTVLKSVATNPQQKLAALPVLSKAERDELIQTWNNTLLDVSAHKDVRASNGLKHRQNGPEAAPQNEIERFIASIWQEILEIEHVGVDHSFFDLGGRSIHIIQVHSRLQKFLKRDVPVIDLFRYPTIRLLSQHLSTEQSEQSALRQNHDRADLRRTLREQRMRARSRR
;
A
#
# COMPACT_ATOMS: atom_id res chain seq x y z
N MET A 1 -9.88 12.84 7.13
CA MET A 1 -9.91 11.44 6.67
C MET A 1 -8.65 11.12 5.90
N LEU A 2 -8.10 9.94 6.14
CA LEU A 2 -6.85 9.50 5.52
C LEU A 2 -7.08 9.23 4.02
N ARG A 3 -6.20 9.76 3.17
CA ARG A 3 -6.23 9.53 1.71
C ARG A 3 -5.21 8.45 1.37
N TRP A 4 -5.68 7.21 1.28
CA TRP A 4 -4.83 6.06 0.94
C TRP A 4 -4.55 5.98 -0.57
N PRO A 5 -3.38 5.46 -0.97
CA PRO A 5 -3.20 4.86 -2.28
C PRO A 5 -3.98 3.53 -2.31
N VAL A 6 -5.28 3.61 -2.58
CA VAL A 6 -6.15 2.44 -2.69
C VAL A 6 -5.95 1.79 -4.06
N ASP A 7 -5.92 0.45 -4.09
CA ASP A 7 -5.78 -0.31 -5.32
C ASP A 7 -7.05 -0.21 -6.17
N ASN A 8 -8.19 -0.02 -5.50
CA ASN A 8 -9.50 0.11 -6.11
C ASN A 8 -10.21 1.35 -5.57
N LEU A 9 -10.83 2.13 -6.47
CA LEU A 9 -11.80 3.15 -6.08
C LEU A 9 -13.04 2.39 -5.60
N GLY A 10 -13.24 2.34 -4.28
CA GLY A 10 -14.24 1.50 -3.61
C GLY A 10 -15.65 1.61 -4.21
N HIS A 11 -16.45 0.56 -4.03
CA HIS A 11 -17.83 0.53 -4.49
C HIS A 11 -18.72 1.43 -3.63
N THR A 12 -19.81 1.97 -4.21
CA THR A 12 -20.82 2.78 -3.48
C THR A 12 -21.59 1.97 -2.43
N VAL A 13 -21.45 0.63 -2.42
CA VAL A 13 -22.07 -0.29 -1.46
C VAL A 13 -20.97 -1.06 -0.74
N LEU A 14 -20.93 -0.94 0.59
CA LEU A 14 -20.01 -1.70 1.46
C LEU A 14 -20.36 -3.19 1.43
N THR A 15 -19.47 -4.02 0.89
CA THR A 15 -19.61 -5.49 0.85
C THR A 15 -19.02 -6.17 2.08
N TYR A 16 -18.30 -5.40 2.93
CA TYR A 16 -17.64 -5.86 4.15
C TYR A 16 -16.66 -7.03 3.93
N GLN A 17 -16.22 -7.32 2.70
CA GLN A 17 -15.32 -8.44 2.45
C GLN A 17 -13.91 -8.15 2.96
N GLY A 18 -13.38 -9.09 3.75
CA GLY A 18 -12.09 -8.94 4.40
C GLY A 18 -11.20 -10.16 4.25
N LYS A 19 -9.89 -9.91 4.32
CA LYS A 19 -8.87 -10.95 4.48
C LYS A 19 -7.93 -10.57 5.61
N THR A 20 -7.22 -11.57 6.13
CA THR A 20 -6.24 -11.37 7.20
C THR A 20 -4.85 -11.83 6.75
N LYS A 21 -3.84 -10.99 6.97
CA LYS A 21 -2.42 -11.33 6.79
C LYS A 21 -1.73 -11.34 8.15
N GLY A 22 -1.26 -12.51 8.58
CA GLY A 22 -0.41 -12.63 9.77
C GLY A 22 1.06 -12.37 9.46
N PHE A 23 1.79 -11.83 10.43
CA PHE A 23 3.24 -11.63 10.36
C PHE A 23 3.88 -11.71 11.76
N SER A 24 5.19 -11.99 11.78
CA SER A 24 6.02 -11.92 12.99
C SER A 24 7.18 -10.97 12.78
N LEU A 25 7.63 -10.36 13.88
CA LEU A 25 8.88 -9.61 13.93
C LEU A 25 10.00 -10.56 14.37
N PRO A 26 11.21 -10.42 13.81
CA PRO A 26 12.40 -11.10 14.34
C PRO A 26 12.60 -10.86 15.85
N ALA A 27 13.22 -11.81 16.54
CA ALA A 27 13.39 -11.75 18.00
C ALA A 27 14.25 -10.57 18.44
N ASP A 28 15.36 -10.32 17.72
CA ASP A 28 16.27 -9.20 17.89
C ASP A 28 15.57 -7.84 17.70
N LEU A 29 14.72 -7.73 16.67
CA LEU A 29 13.92 -6.52 16.45
C LEU A 29 12.90 -6.31 17.57
N SER A 30 12.25 -7.39 18.02
CA SER A 30 11.27 -7.34 19.11
C SER A 30 11.92 -6.87 20.43
N GLU A 31 13.11 -7.37 20.73
CA GLU A 31 13.90 -6.94 21.89
C GLU A 31 14.36 -5.48 21.75
N SER A 32 14.78 -5.07 20.55
CA SER A 32 15.16 -3.68 20.27
C SER A 32 13.98 -2.71 20.48
N ILE A 33 12.77 -3.09 20.06
CA ILE A 33 11.54 -2.31 20.29
C ILE A 33 11.22 -2.18 21.78
N ARG A 34 11.36 -3.26 22.55
CA ARG A 34 11.16 -3.21 24.01
C ARG A 34 12.23 -2.33 24.67
N THR A 35 13.48 -2.44 24.22
CA THR A 35 14.60 -1.65 24.73
C THR A 35 14.37 -0.15 24.52
N ILE A 36 13.99 0.28 23.31
CA ILE A 36 13.71 1.69 23.04
C ILE A 36 12.48 2.18 23.84
N SER A 37 11.44 1.35 24.00
CA SER A 37 10.29 1.73 24.83
C SER A 37 10.73 2.04 26.28
N CYS A 38 11.60 1.20 26.86
CA CYS A 38 12.15 1.43 28.20
C CYS A 38 13.06 2.66 28.27
N GLN A 39 13.94 2.86 27.27
CA GLN A 39 14.88 3.98 27.24
C GLN A 39 14.19 5.35 27.11
N GLU A 40 13.13 5.41 26.30
CA GLU A 40 12.35 6.64 26.09
C GLU A 40 11.22 6.81 27.12
N GLY A 41 11.03 5.85 28.03
CA GLY A 41 10.00 5.93 29.09
C GLY A 41 8.57 5.78 28.57
N VAL A 42 8.38 5.11 27.44
CA VAL A 42 7.08 4.93 26.77
C VAL A 42 6.69 3.45 26.69
N THR A 43 5.48 3.16 26.21
CA THR A 43 5.01 1.77 26.05
C THR A 43 5.40 1.19 24.68
N VAL A 44 5.47 -0.15 24.59
CA VAL A 44 5.62 -0.85 23.30
C VAL A 44 4.52 -0.45 22.31
N PHE A 45 3.28 -0.27 22.79
CA PHE A 45 2.17 0.25 21.99
C PHE A 45 2.53 1.58 21.32
N THR A 46 3.09 2.52 22.08
CA THR A 46 3.45 3.86 21.59
C THR A 46 4.51 3.78 20.49
N VAL A 47 5.54 2.94 20.66
CA VAL A 47 6.60 2.74 19.66
C VAL A 47 6.03 2.16 18.35
N LEU A 48 5.19 1.13 18.46
CA LEU A 48 4.57 0.50 17.29
C LEU A 48 3.60 1.45 16.57
N LEU A 49 2.81 2.23 17.32
CA LEU A 49 1.91 3.23 16.78
C LEU A 49 2.68 4.34 16.05
N ALA A 50 3.71 4.92 16.68
CA ALA A 50 4.54 5.97 16.06
C ALA A 50 5.22 5.46 14.78
N ALA A 51 5.67 4.20 14.76
CA ALA A 51 6.22 3.57 13.56
C ALA A 51 5.17 3.38 12.45
N LEU A 52 3.93 3.05 12.81
CA LEU A 52 2.82 2.94 11.86
C LEU A 52 2.47 4.32 11.29
N GLU A 53 2.35 5.35 12.13
CA GLU A 53 2.09 6.72 11.69
C GLU A 53 3.21 7.27 10.81
N THR A 54 4.46 6.95 11.14
CA THR A 54 5.61 7.24 10.29
C THR A 54 5.46 6.59 8.92
N LEU A 55 5.12 5.29 8.87
CA LEU A 55 4.89 4.59 7.61
C LEU A 55 3.78 5.27 6.80
N LEU A 56 2.63 5.55 7.42
CA LEU A 56 1.49 6.18 6.76
C LEU A 56 1.85 7.57 6.23
N TYR A 57 2.56 8.39 7.02
CA TYR A 57 3.09 9.67 6.56
C TYR A 57 4.02 9.50 5.36
N ARG A 58 4.90 8.49 5.35
CA ARG A 58 5.83 8.27 4.23
C ARG A 58 5.14 7.73 2.98
N LEU A 59 4.01 7.05 3.11
CA LEU A 59 3.22 6.54 1.98
C LEU A 59 2.24 7.59 1.43
N THR A 60 1.74 8.50 2.26
CA THR A 60 0.63 9.41 1.89
C THR A 60 0.99 10.90 1.92
N GLU A 61 2.12 11.25 2.55
CA GLU A 61 2.55 12.62 2.87
C GLU A 61 1.55 13.42 3.73
N GLN A 62 0.54 12.77 4.30
CA GLN A 62 -0.46 13.43 5.13
C GLN A 62 0.08 13.78 6.52
N THR A 63 -0.07 15.05 6.87
CA THR A 63 0.46 15.65 8.11
C THR A 63 -0.52 15.63 9.28
N ASP A 64 -1.74 15.13 9.07
CA ASP A 64 -2.79 15.04 10.08
C ASP A 64 -3.41 13.64 10.03
N LEU A 65 -2.98 12.78 10.95
CA LEU A 65 -3.39 11.38 10.99
C LEU A 65 -4.36 11.15 12.14
N ILE A 66 -5.38 10.35 11.86
CA ILE A 66 -6.38 9.93 12.82
C ILE A 66 -6.40 8.40 12.79
N ILE A 67 -6.02 7.78 13.90
CA ILE A 67 -6.00 6.34 14.09
C ILE A 67 -6.87 5.99 15.29
N GLY A 68 -7.69 4.95 15.14
CA GLY A 68 -8.44 4.40 16.26
C GLY A 68 -7.62 3.43 17.09
N THR A 69 -7.95 3.34 18.37
CA THR A 69 -7.60 2.18 19.19
C THR A 69 -8.83 1.69 19.95
N ILE A 70 -8.75 0.48 20.50
CA ILE A 70 -9.84 -0.14 21.25
C ILE A 70 -9.37 -0.41 22.66
N VAL A 71 -10.11 0.11 23.64
CA VAL A 71 -9.92 -0.22 25.05
C VAL A 71 -10.97 -1.22 25.49
N SER A 72 -10.62 -2.12 26.42
CA SER A 72 -11.55 -3.10 26.97
C SER A 72 -12.64 -2.46 27.84
N ASN A 73 -12.36 -1.27 28.39
CA ASN A 73 -13.18 -0.54 29.37
C ASN A 73 -13.61 -1.40 30.58
N ARG A 74 -12.72 -2.32 31.00
CA ARG A 74 -12.91 -3.23 32.14
C ARG A 74 -12.03 -2.85 33.34
N SER A 75 -11.69 -1.58 33.48
CA SER A 75 -10.80 -1.07 34.54
C SER A 75 -11.41 -1.16 35.95
N ARG A 76 -12.72 -1.37 36.06
CA ARG A 76 -13.42 -1.56 37.32
C ARG A 76 -13.57 -3.05 37.64
N SER A 77 -13.16 -3.42 38.86
CA SER A 77 -13.14 -4.81 39.36
C SER A 77 -14.49 -5.54 39.23
N GLU A 78 -15.59 -4.80 39.30
CA GLU A 78 -16.96 -5.30 39.22
C GLU A 78 -17.27 -5.91 37.84
N PHE A 79 -16.54 -5.52 36.80
CA PHE A 79 -16.74 -5.97 35.42
C PHE A 79 -15.69 -6.98 34.93
N GLU A 80 -14.66 -7.28 35.72
CA GLU A 80 -13.58 -8.20 35.31
C GLU A 80 -14.10 -9.61 34.96
N GLY A 81 -15.07 -10.14 35.73
CA GLY A 81 -15.66 -11.46 35.52
C GLY A 81 -16.93 -11.47 34.65
N SER A 82 -17.39 -10.33 34.16
CA SER A 82 -18.70 -10.22 33.50
C SER A 82 -18.64 -10.51 32.00
N ILE A 83 -19.61 -11.28 31.49
CA ILE A 83 -19.80 -11.47 30.04
C ILE A 83 -20.64 -10.31 29.49
N GLY A 84 -20.11 -9.56 28.53
CA GLY A 84 -20.77 -8.40 27.93
C GLY A 84 -19.86 -7.61 26.99
N TYR A 85 -20.45 -6.67 26.25
CA TYR A 85 -19.72 -5.75 25.36
C TYR A 85 -19.39 -4.46 26.11
N PHE A 86 -18.12 -4.27 26.41
CA PHE A 86 -17.60 -3.10 27.12
C PHE A 86 -16.57 -2.32 26.29
N ALA A 87 -16.15 -2.87 25.15
CA ALA A 87 -15.11 -2.27 24.35
C ALA A 87 -15.52 -0.87 23.88
N ASN A 88 -14.62 0.10 24.03
CA ASN A 88 -14.81 1.46 23.55
C ASN A 88 -13.71 1.81 22.54
N ASN A 89 -14.02 2.65 21.55
CA ASN A 89 -13.04 3.14 20.59
C ASN A 89 -12.50 4.49 21.06
N LEU A 90 -11.18 4.66 21.05
CA LEU A 90 -10.53 5.94 21.27
C LEU A 90 -9.94 6.46 19.96
N ILE A 91 -9.90 7.77 19.82
CA ILE A 91 -9.34 8.45 18.65
C ILE A 91 -8.00 9.05 19.02
N LEU A 92 -6.96 8.65 18.28
CA LEU A 92 -5.61 9.16 18.41
C LEU A 92 -5.34 10.04 17.19
N ARG A 93 -5.22 11.35 17.41
CA ARG A 93 -4.91 12.32 16.36
C ARG A 93 -3.51 12.86 16.56
N THR A 94 -2.68 12.76 15.54
CA THR A 94 -1.30 13.22 15.58
C THR A 94 -0.99 14.11 14.37
N HIS A 95 -0.07 15.05 14.58
CA HIS A 95 0.37 15.99 13.56
C HIS A 95 1.81 15.68 13.17
N LEU A 96 2.01 15.30 11.91
CA LEU A 96 3.31 14.87 11.40
C LEU A 96 3.89 15.92 10.46
N SER A 97 5.21 15.96 10.40
CA SER A 97 5.92 16.76 9.42
C SER A 97 7.30 16.18 9.16
N GLY A 98 7.82 16.36 7.94
CA GLY A 98 9.05 15.71 7.50
C GLY A 98 10.30 16.12 8.29
N HIS A 99 10.27 17.27 8.94
CA HIS A 99 11.35 17.76 9.80
C HIS A 99 11.38 17.17 11.21
N LEU A 100 10.27 16.60 11.70
CA LEU A 100 10.21 15.94 13.00
C LEU A 100 11.16 14.76 13.00
N THR A 101 11.81 14.52 14.14
CA THR A 101 12.50 13.28 14.44
C THR A 101 11.52 12.21 14.88
N PHE A 102 11.92 10.93 14.78
CA PHE A 102 11.09 9.86 15.32
C PHE A 102 10.88 9.98 16.82
N ARG A 103 11.90 10.41 17.60
CA ARG A 103 11.77 10.65 19.04
C ARG A 103 10.71 11.71 19.36
N GLU A 104 10.67 12.81 18.62
CA GLU A 104 9.65 13.86 18.81
C GLU A 104 8.25 13.33 18.51
N LEU A 105 8.08 12.56 17.42
CA LEU A 105 6.80 11.90 17.12
C LEU A 105 6.43 10.91 18.23
N LEU A 106 7.38 10.11 18.70
CA LEU A 106 7.16 9.12 19.75
C LEU A 106 6.62 9.77 21.03
N GLN A 107 7.18 10.92 21.42
CA GLN A 107 6.72 11.67 22.57
C GLN A 107 5.31 12.24 22.36
N GLN A 108 5.03 12.77 21.16
CA GLN A 108 3.69 13.23 20.81
C GLN A 108 2.66 12.09 20.86
N CYS A 109 2.98 10.92 20.30
CA CYS A 109 2.12 9.74 20.39
C CYS A 109 1.91 9.30 21.84
N HIS A 110 2.94 9.40 22.69
CA HIS A 110 2.84 9.07 24.12
C HIS A 110 1.84 9.98 24.83
N GLU A 111 1.95 11.29 24.62
CA GLU A 111 1.06 12.30 25.21
C GLU A 111 -0.39 12.14 24.73
N VAL A 112 -0.59 12.00 23.41
CA VAL A 112 -1.92 11.77 22.82
C VAL A 112 -2.56 10.49 23.33
N THR A 113 -1.76 9.42 23.46
CA THR A 113 -2.27 8.15 24.00
C THR A 113 -2.63 8.30 25.48
N ALA A 114 -1.77 8.90 26.29
CA ALA A 114 -2.05 9.10 27.72
C ALA A 114 -3.32 9.94 27.94
N ASP A 115 -3.49 11.02 27.18
CA ASP A 115 -4.66 11.89 27.26
C ASP A 115 -5.95 11.19 26.80
N ALA A 116 -5.90 10.44 25.69
CA ALA A 116 -7.04 9.66 25.22
C ALA A 116 -7.47 8.60 26.24
N PHE A 117 -6.52 7.92 26.87
CA PHE A 117 -6.81 6.91 27.90
C PHE A 117 -7.34 7.53 29.20
N ALA A 118 -6.93 8.75 29.56
CA ALA A 118 -7.49 9.47 30.70
C ALA A 118 -8.98 9.80 30.52
N HIS A 119 -9.46 9.87 29.27
CA HIS A 119 -10.85 10.16 28.89
C HIS A 119 -11.60 8.95 28.32
N GLN A 120 -11.12 7.73 28.57
CA GLN A 120 -11.63 6.51 27.95
C GLN A 120 -13.09 6.16 28.29
N ASP A 121 -13.64 6.76 29.34
CA ASP A 121 -15.02 6.53 29.81
C ASP A 121 -16.08 7.20 28.90
N LEU A 122 -15.69 8.16 28.05
CA LEU A 122 -16.61 8.80 27.09
C LEU A 122 -16.93 7.82 25.95
N PRO A 123 -18.20 7.41 25.76
CA PRO A 123 -18.56 6.51 24.67
C PRO A 123 -18.26 7.15 23.30
N PHE A 124 -17.65 6.39 22.40
CA PHE A 124 -17.30 6.86 21.06
C PHE A 124 -18.50 7.40 20.28
N GLU A 125 -19.66 6.77 20.43
CA GLU A 125 -20.90 7.19 19.78
C GLU A 125 -21.34 8.58 20.24
N LYS A 126 -21.11 8.94 21.51
CA LYS A 126 -21.39 10.29 22.03
C LYS A 126 -20.43 11.33 21.48
N LEU A 127 -19.16 10.97 21.30
CA LEU A 127 -18.20 11.84 20.62
C LEU A 127 -18.63 12.08 19.17
N LEU A 128 -19.11 11.05 18.46
CA LEU A 128 -19.62 11.19 17.10
C LEU A 128 -20.86 12.09 17.03
N GLU A 129 -21.82 11.91 17.94
CA GLU A 129 -23.02 12.76 18.02
C GLU A 129 -22.65 14.25 18.16
N GLU A 130 -21.67 14.58 19.01
CA GLU A 130 -21.27 15.96 19.25
C GLU A 130 -20.46 16.56 18.07
N LEU A 131 -19.61 15.75 17.43
CA LEU A 131 -18.80 16.19 16.29
C LEU A 131 -19.60 16.30 14.99
N SER A 132 -20.75 15.64 14.91
CA SER A 132 -21.58 15.60 13.69
C SER A 132 -22.64 16.70 13.71
N SER A 133 -22.37 17.82 13.05
CA SER A 133 -23.37 18.89 12.88
C SER A 133 -24.35 18.63 11.73
N ASP A 134 -24.09 17.62 10.89
CA ASP A 134 -24.80 17.37 9.63
C ASP A 134 -25.11 15.86 9.46
N PRO A 135 -26.40 15.46 9.45
CA PRO A 135 -26.81 14.06 9.27
C PRO A 135 -26.47 13.49 7.87
N GLU A 136 -26.09 14.31 6.89
CA GLU A 136 -25.55 13.83 5.60
C GLU A 136 -24.08 13.40 5.66
N VAL A 137 -23.34 13.75 6.73
CA VAL A 137 -22.07 13.09 7.10
C VAL A 137 -22.40 11.73 7.72
N SER A 138 -23.20 10.95 6.99
CA SER A 138 -23.58 9.60 7.32
C SER A 138 -22.35 8.72 7.13
N ALA A 139 -21.80 8.28 8.26
CA ALA A 139 -21.09 7.01 8.38
C ALA A 139 -19.94 6.74 7.41
N VAL A 140 -19.16 7.74 6.98
CA VAL A 140 -17.78 7.41 6.62
C VAL A 140 -17.07 7.21 7.97
N PRO A 141 -16.68 5.98 8.34
CA PRO A 141 -16.22 5.73 9.69
C PRO A 141 -14.96 6.58 9.89
N LEU A 142 -14.99 7.51 10.86
CA LEU A 142 -13.80 8.26 11.29
C LEU A 142 -12.60 7.32 11.54
N LEU A 143 -12.90 6.05 11.81
CA LEU A 143 -11.99 4.95 12.04
C LEU A 143 -11.75 4.10 10.77
N GLN A 144 -11.03 4.66 9.80
CA GLN A 144 -10.56 3.88 8.64
C GLN A 144 -9.41 2.93 9.02
N ILE A 145 -8.56 3.36 9.94
CA ILE A 145 -7.47 2.57 10.52
C ILE A 145 -7.74 2.39 12.01
N VAL A 146 -7.63 1.16 12.48
CA VAL A 146 -7.58 0.85 13.91
C VAL A 146 -6.31 0.08 14.22
N PHE A 147 -5.64 0.45 15.31
CA PHE A 147 -4.43 -0.18 15.81
C PHE A 147 -4.65 -0.63 17.26
N VAL A 148 -4.41 -1.91 17.54
CA VAL A 148 -4.57 -2.49 18.87
C VAL A 148 -3.35 -3.33 19.23
N LEU A 149 -2.84 -3.15 20.43
CA LEU A 149 -1.88 -4.07 21.05
C LEU A 149 -2.59 -4.86 22.13
N HIS A 150 -2.44 -6.18 22.08
CA HIS A 150 -2.89 -7.07 23.14
C HIS A 150 -1.66 -7.59 23.87
N ASP A 151 -1.60 -7.35 25.17
CA ASP A 151 -0.68 -8.07 26.04
C ASP A 151 -1.20 -9.49 26.24
N HIS A 152 -0.32 -10.46 26.03
CA HIS A 152 -0.68 -11.86 26.19
C HIS A 152 -0.82 -12.19 27.68
N VAL A 153 -2.06 -12.25 28.16
CA VAL A 153 -2.38 -13.05 29.35
C VAL A 153 -2.26 -14.51 28.92
N ALA A 154 -1.47 -15.30 29.65
CA ALA A 154 -1.10 -16.68 29.33
C ALA A 154 -2.26 -17.47 28.67
N GLU A 155 -2.17 -17.70 27.36
CA GLU A 155 -3.11 -18.48 26.56
C GLU A 155 -3.20 -19.97 26.97
N ASP A 156 -2.40 -20.41 27.96
CA ASP A 156 -2.30 -21.77 28.47
C ASP A 156 -3.17 -22.06 29.71
N ASP A 157 -3.90 -21.09 30.25
CA ASP A 157 -4.65 -21.28 31.52
C ASP A 157 -5.98 -22.03 31.38
N LEU A 158 -6.46 -22.27 30.16
CA LEU A 158 -7.67 -23.08 29.95
C LEU A 158 -7.31 -24.57 29.95
N GLN A 159 -7.05 -25.09 31.14
CA GLN A 159 -6.80 -26.52 31.34
C GLN A 159 -8.12 -27.26 31.53
N LEU A 160 -8.50 -28.05 30.53
CA LEU A 160 -9.58 -29.03 30.67
C LEU A 160 -8.96 -30.39 31.02
N PRO A 161 -9.33 -31.00 32.17
CA PRO A 161 -8.77 -32.28 32.58
C PRO A 161 -8.88 -33.35 31.48
N GLY A 162 -7.76 -33.96 31.11
CA GLY A 162 -7.70 -35.02 30.09
C GLY A 162 -7.82 -34.55 28.64
N LEU A 163 -7.89 -33.24 28.36
CA LEU A 163 -7.98 -32.71 27.00
C LEU A 163 -6.81 -31.79 26.66
N ARG A 164 -6.23 -31.98 25.46
CA ARG A 164 -5.28 -31.04 24.88
C ARG A 164 -6.02 -30.07 23.99
N LEU A 165 -6.19 -28.84 24.45
CA LEU A 165 -6.79 -27.78 23.65
C LEU A 165 -5.80 -27.26 22.61
N LYS A 166 -6.28 -27.05 21.39
CA LYS A 166 -5.55 -26.36 20.32
C LYS A 166 -6.51 -25.36 19.69
N LYS A 167 -6.17 -24.07 19.73
CA LYS A 167 -6.94 -23.05 19.03
C LYS A 167 -6.90 -23.31 17.53
N LEU A 168 -8.06 -23.24 16.88
CA LEU A 168 -8.16 -23.21 15.43
C LEU A 168 -8.16 -21.75 15.00
N PRO A 169 -7.26 -21.33 14.09
CA PRO A 169 -7.29 -19.98 13.55
C PRO A 169 -8.58 -19.82 12.74
N VAL A 170 -9.41 -18.85 13.14
CA VAL A 170 -10.61 -18.46 12.40
C VAL A 170 -10.22 -17.31 11.49
N GLN A 171 -10.34 -17.50 10.17
CA GLN A 171 -10.22 -16.38 9.23
C GLN A 171 -11.47 -15.54 9.34
N ARG A 172 -11.30 -14.26 9.71
CA ARG A 172 -12.38 -13.28 9.65
C ARG A 172 -12.54 -12.88 8.18
N GLY A 173 -13.57 -13.42 7.53
CA GLY A 173 -13.89 -13.12 6.13
C GLY A 173 -14.58 -11.77 5.93
N ALA A 174 -14.77 -11.00 7.02
CA ALA A 174 -15.39 -9.70 6.98
C ALA A 174 -14.45 -8.64 7.56
N ALA A 175 -14.29 -7.52 6.85
CA ALA A 175 -13.58 -6.33 7.30
C ALA A 175 -14.55 -5.14 7.28
N SER A 176 -14.77 -4.54 8.46
CA SER A 176 -15.64 -3.37 8.62
C SER A 176 -14.94 -2.02 8.41
N ARG A 177 -13.64 -2.06 8.13
CA ARG A 177 -12.74 -0.90 8.01
C ARG A 177 -11.73 -1.14 6.89
N HIS A 178 -11.03 -0.09 6.47
CA HIS A 178 -9.97 -0.22 5.47
C HIS A 178 -8.86 -1.12 6.00
N LEU A 179 -8.38 -0.83 7.22
CA LEU A 179 -7.30 -1.59 7.84
C LEU A 179 -7.48 -1.69 9.36
N HIS A 180 -7.33 -2.89 9.90
CA HIS A 180 -7.32 -3.16 11.33
C HIS A 180 -6.07 -3.96 11.67
N ILE A 181 -5.15 -3.33 12.41
CA ILE A 181 -3.88 -3.91 12.80
C ILE A 181 -3.98 -4.39 14.24
N HIS A 182 -3.77 -5.69 14.42
CA HIS A 182 -3.63 -6.32 15.73
C HIS A 182 -2.17 -6.66 15.95
N MET A 183 -1.64 -6.27 17.10
CA MET A 183 -0.31 -6.64 17.57
C MET A 183 -0.43 -7.46 18.85
N MET A 184 0.41 -8.48 18.99
CA MET A 184 0.52 -9.35 20.14
C MET A 184 1.85 -9.09 20.84
N ASN A 185 1.79 -8.60 22.08
CA ASN A 185 2.94 -8.49 22.96
C ASN A 185 3.04 -9.75 23.82
N THR A 186 3.86 -10.69 23.37
CA THR A 186 4.16 -11.93 24.11
C THR A 186 5.51 -11.83 24.81
N SER A 187 5.87 -12.81 25.63
CA SER A 187 7.24 -12.95 26.14
C SER A 187 8.27 -13.27 25.03
N GLY A 188 7.80 -13.83 23.91
CA GLY A 188 8.61 -14.15 22.74
C GLY A 188 8.68 -13.00 21.72
N PRO A 189 8.90 -13.33 20.43
CA PRO A 189 8.85 -12.36 19.36
C PRO A 189 7.49 -11.67 19.28
N LEU A 190 7.49 -10.36 19.03
CA LEU A 190 6.28 -9.62 18.72
C LEU A 190 5.69 -10.16 17.42
N SER A 191 4.36 -10.32 17.39
CA SER A 191 3.64 -10.75 16.19
C SER A 191 2.40 -9.91 15.98
N GLY A 192 1.78 -10.03 14.81
CA GLY A 192 0.58 -9.29 14.51
C GLY A 192 -0.16 -9.81 13.30
N SER A 193 -1.30 -9.20 13.03
CA SER A 193 -2.10 -9.44 11.85
C SER A 193 -2.73 -8.16 11.34
N LEU A 194 -2.85 -8.06 10.01
CA LEU A 194 -3.60 -7.02 9.31
C LEU A 194 -4.89 -7.65 8.79
N GLU A 195 -6.02 -7.23 9.31
CA GLU A 195 -7.33 -7.45 8.69
C GLU A 195 -7.62 -6.27 7.77
N TYR A 196 -7.84 -6.55 6.49
CA TYR A 196 -7.99 -5.52 5.46
C TYR A 196 -9.20 -5.79 4.58
N SER A 197 -9.83 -4.72 4.11
CA SER A 197 -10.90 -4.80 3.12
C SER A 197 -10.33 -5.05 1.73
N THR A 198 -10.82 -6.12 1.09
CA THR A 198 -10.44 -6.44 -0.30
C THR A 198 -11.04 -5.48 -1.33
N GLU A 199 -11.91 -4.56 -0.89
CA GLU A 199 -12.40 -3.46 -1.72
C GLU A 199 -11.35 -2.37 -1.93
N PHE A 200 -10.35 -2.27 -1.05
CA PHE A 200 -9.34 -1.21 -1.09
C PHE A 200 -7.93 -1.74 -1.31
N PHE A 201 -7.66 -2.98 -0.90
CA PHE A 201 -6.32 -3.55 -0.91
C PHE A 201 -6.25 -4.94 -1.52
N ASP A 202 -5.27 -5.13 -2.39
CA ASP A 202 -4.82 -6.44 -2.83
C ASP A 202 -3.82 -7.05 -1.85
N ALA A 203 -3.71 -8.38 -1.87
CA ALA A 203 -2.83 -9.11 -0.96
C ALA A 203 -1.35 -8.70 -1.09
N ASN A 204 -0.91 -8.36 -2.32
CA ASN A 204 0.46 -7.90 -2.57
C ASN A 204 0.74 -6.55 -1.90
N THR A 205 -0.22 -5.63 -1.94
CA THR A 205 -0.13 -4.32 -1.30
C THR A 205 0.01 -4.46 0.22
N ILE A 206 -0.76 -5.38 0.82
CA ILE A 206 -0.67 -5.69 2.25
C ILE A 206 0.69 -6.30 2.61
N ASP A 207 1.24 -7.16 1.77
CA ASP A 207 2.58 -7.73 1.98
C ASP A 207 3.67 -6.65 1.94
N LEU A 208 3.56 -5.69 1.02
CA LEU A 208 4.44 -4.52 0.98
C LEU A 208 4.28 -3.65 2.23
N ILE A 209 3.06 -3.35 2.67
CA ILE A 209 2.81 -2.58 3.90
C ILE A 209 3.46 -3.25 5.12
N VAL A 210 3.35 -4.58 5.25
CA VAL A 210 3.99 -5.34 6.33
C VAL A 210 5.51 -5.24 6.25
N ASN A 211 6.10 -5.39 5.06
CA ASN A 211 7.56 -5.32 4.88
C ASN A 211 8.11 -3.91 5.14
N HIS A 212 7.39 -2.89 4.67
CA HIS A 212 7.71 -1.51 4.93
C HIS A 212 7.60 -1.17 6.43
N PHE A 213 6.57 -1.66 7.10
CA PHE A 213 6.41 -1.50 8.55
C PHE A 213 7.59 -2.10 9.32
N LYS A 214 8.03 -3.31 8.96
CA LYS A 214 9.23 -3.95 9.53
C LYS A 214 10.50 -3.13 9.27
N THR A 215 10.62 -2.55 8.09
CA THR A 215 11.78 -1.71 7.73
C THR A 215 11.82 -0.43 8.55
N VAL A 216 10.69 0.26 8.69
CA VAL A 216 10.56 1.45 9.54
C VAL A 216 10.90 1.09 10.98
N LEU A 217 10.31 0.02 11.53
CA LEU A 217 10.61 -0.46 12.90
C LEU A 217 12.11 -0.70 13.12
N LYS A 218 12.78 -1.34 12.17
CA LYS A 218 14.22 -1.57 12.25
C LYS A 218 15.01 -0.26 12.25
N SER A 219 14.61 0.71 11.41
CA SER A 219 15.29 2.00 11.32
C SER A 219 15.14 2.81 12.60
N VAL A 220 13.92 2.89 13.14
CA VAL A 220 13.62 3.70 14.33
C VAL A 220 14.22 3.09 15.60
N ALA A 221 14.31 1.76 15.67
CA ALA A 221 15.02 1.07 16.75
C ALA A 221 16.54 1.30 16.71
N THR A 222 17.11 1.56 15.53
CA THR A 222 18.55 1.81 15.38
C THR A 222 18.91 3.27 15.64
N ASN A 223 18.09 4.22 15.16
CA ASN A 223 18.35 5.65 15.32
C ASN A 223 17.04 6.46 15.44
N PRO A 224 16.51 6.67 16.66
CA PRO A 224 15.29 7.43 16.86
C PRO A 224 15.44 8.95 16.64
N GLN A 225 16.67 9.45 16.49
CA GLN A 225 16.92 10.87 16.18
C GLN A 225 16.80 11.18 14.68
N GLN A 226 16.57 10.16 13.85
CA GLN A 226 16.40 10.36 12.41
C GLN A 226 15.08 11.08 12.11
N LYS A 227 15.14 12.02 11.15
CA LYS A 227 13.96 12.74 10.65
C LYS A 227 13.00 11.81 9.93
N LEU A 228 11.70 12.04 10.10
CA LEU A 228 10.64 11.23 9.50
C LEU A 228 10.82 11.12 7.98
N ALA A 229 11.02 12.24 7.28
CA ALA A 229 11.19 12.25 5.81
C ALA A 229 12.42 11.47 5.32
N ALA A 230 13.41 11.26 6.17
CA ALA A 230 14.63 10.53 5.84
C ALA A 230 14.57 9.04 6.19
N LEU A 231 13.53 8.58 6.88
CA LEU A 231 13.42 7.17 7.28
C LEU A 231 13.19 6.29 6.04
N PRO A 232 13.95 5.19 5.90
CA PRO A 232 13.78 4.23 4.82
C PRO A 232 12.46 3.47 5.01
N VAL A 233 11.64 3.48 3.96
CA VAL A 233 10.43 2.66 3.87
C VAL A 233 10.73 1.33 3.17
N LEU A 234 11.57 1.39 2.13
CA LEU A 234 12.01 0.23 1.36
C LEU A 234 13.14 -0.49 2.07
N SER A 235 13.06 -1.82 2.12
CA SER A 235 14.18 -2.64 2.55
C SER A 235 15.37 -2.49 1.57
N LYS A 236 16.57 -2.86 2.01
CA LYS A 236 17.75 -2.85 1.14
C LYS A 236 17.54 -3.74 -0.09
N ALA A 237 16.93 -4.91 0.09
CA ALA A 237 16.66 -5.84 -1.00
C ALA A 237 15.68 -5.23 -2.03
N GLU A 238 14.58 -4.64 -1.58
CA GLU A 238 13.62 -3.96 -2.47
C GLU A 238 14.26 -2.76 -3.17
N ARG A 239 15.08 -1.98 -2.45
CA ARG A 239 15.82 -0.87 -3.05
C ARG A 239 16.81 -1.36 -4.12
N ASP A 240 17.57 -2.41 -3.82
CA ASP A 240 18.55 -2.98 -4.74
C ASP A 240 17.85 -3.62 -5.96
N GLU A 241 16.72 -4.30 -5.76
CA GLU A 241 15.88 -4.81 -6.84
C GLU A 241 15.35 -3.66 -7.71
N LEU A 242 14.80 -2.59 -7.12
CA LEU A 242 14.35 -1.41 -7.86
C LEU A 242 15.51 -0.75 -8.62
N ILE A 243 16.69 -0.63 -8.02
CA ILE A 243 17.87 -0.08 -8.71
C ILE A 243 18.28 -1.01 -9.87
N GLN A 244 18.31 -2.33 -9.66
CA GLN A 244 18.76 -3.27 -10.69
C GLN A 244 17.73 -3.51 -11.80
N THR A 245 16.44 -3.47 -11.49
CA THR A 245 15.37 -3.72 -12.47
C THR A 245 14.92 -2.43 -13.15
N TRP A 246 14.84 -1.31 -12.42
CA TRP A 246 14.33 -0.04 -12.96
C TRP A 246 15.44 0.90 -13.44
N ASN A 247 16.67 0.83 -12.89
CA ASN A 247 17.83 1.59 -13.40
C ASN A 247 18.77 0.76 -14.29
N ASN A 248 18.30 -0.34 -14.90
CA ASN A 248 19.09 -1.05 -15.91
C ASN A 248 19.15 -0.29 -17.24
N THR A 249 19.86 0.85 -17.24
CA THR A 249 20.08 1.72 -18.41
C THR A 249 21.33 1.29 -19.19
N LEU A 250 21.74 0.02 -19.11
CA LEU A 250 22.83 -0.53 -19.92
C LEU A 250 22.37 -0.63 -21.39
N LEU A 251 22.32 0.51 -22.05
CA LEU A 251 22.36 0.63 -23.51
C LEU A 251 23.83 0.51 -23.92
N ASP A 252 24.13 -0.45 -24.80
CA ASP A 252 25.42 -0.50 -25.47
C ASP A 252 25.53 0.70 -26.43
N VAL A 253 26.08 1.80 -25.92
CA VAL A 253 26.28 3.04 -26.68
C VAL A 253 27.31 2.87 -27.79
N SER A 254 28.04 1.75 -27.83
CA SER A 254 29.04 1.48 -28.87
C SER A 254 28.44 0.97 -30.19
N ALA A 255 27.17 0.53 -30.19
CA ALA A 255 26.45 0.10 -31.39
C ALA A 255 25.81 1.25 -32.20
N HIS A 256 25.69 2.46 -31.63
CA HIS A 256 25.13 3.64 -32.30
C HIS A 256 26.20 4.69 -32.57
N LYS A 257 26.99 4.46 -33.62
CA LYS A 257 28.12 5.34 -34.00
C LYS A 257 27.76 6.66 -34.70
N ASP A 258 26.49 7.04 -34.76
CA ASP A 258 26.05 8.30 -35.38
C ASP A 258 25.08 9.10 -34.51
N VAL A 259 25.60 9.67 -33.41
CA VAL A 259 24.96 10.83 -32.75
C VAL A 259 25.99 11.93 -32.54
N ARG A 260 26.66 12.32 -33.63
CA ARG A 260 27.37 13.61 -33.73
C ARG A 260 26.77 14.44 -34.85
N ALA A 261 25.43 14.56 -34.86
CA ALA A 261 24.72 15.50 -35.73
C ALA A 261 23.29 15.77 -35.22
N SER A 262 23.15 16.29 -34.01
CA SER A 262 21.97 17.10 -33.66
C SER A 262 22.31 18.04 -32.51
N ASN A 263 22.58 19.28 -32.91
CA ASN A 263 22.78 20.43 -32.05
C ASN A 263 21.67 20.55 -30.99
N GLY A 264 22.11 20.75 -29.74
CA GLY A 264 21.42 21.57 -28.73
C GLY A 264 20.01 21.13 -28.35
N LEU A 265 19.90 20.47 -27.19
CA LEU A 265 18.71 20.55 -26.35
C LEU A 265 18.52 22.00 -25.86
N LYS A 266 18.12 22.88 -26.77
CA LYS A 266 17.44 24.13 -26.44
C LYS A 266 15.99 23.76 -26.19
N HIS A 267 15.51 24.08 -25.00
CA HIS A 267 14.09 24.15 -24.68
C HIS A 267 13.31 24.80 -25.85
N ARG A 268 12.51 24.00 -26.56
CA ARG A 268 11.42 24.53 -27.38
C ARG A 268 10.22 24.71 -26.46
N GLN A 269 10.10 25.90 -25.87
CA GLN A 269 8.79 26.43 -25.53
C GLN A 269 8.13 26.90 -26.84
N ASN A 270 6.87 26.51 -27.02
CA ASN A 270 5.93 26.94 -28.07
C ASN A 270 6.20 26.40 -29.50
N GLY A 271 5.61 25.24 -29.80
CA GLY A 271 5.30 24.75 -31.15
C GLY A 271 3.86 24.22 -31.19
N PRO A 272 3.22 24.09 -32.37
CA PRO A 272 1.78 23.82 -32.47
C PRO A 272 1.42 22.50 -31.79
N GLU A 273 0.43 22.57 -30.90
CA GLU A 273 -0.04 21.49 -30.04
C GLU A 273 -0.54 20.32 -30.90
N ALA A 274 0.29 19.27 -31.03
CA ALA A 274 -0.10 18.10 -31.80
C ALA A 274 -1.17 17.33 -31.01
N ALA A 275 -2.41 17.35 -31.52
CA ALA A 275 -3.54 16.68 -30.91
C ALA A 275 -3.44 15.14 -31.01
N PRO A 276 -4.06 14.39 -30.07
CA PRO A 276 -4.14 12.92 -30.10
C PRO A 276 -4.77 12.40 -31.40
N GLN A 277 -4.08 11.53 -32.12
CA GLN A 277 -4.50 11.04 -33.44
C GLN A 277 -5.19 9.67 -33.36
N ASN A 278 -4.69 8.77 -32.51
CA ASN A 278 -5.20 7.41 -32.36
C ASN A 278 -5.95 7.19 -31.02
N GLU A 279 -6.66 6.06 -30.91
CA GLU A 279 -7.52 5.75 -29.75
C GLU A 279 -6.73 5.63 -28.45
N ILE A 280 -5.53 5.05 -28.51
CA ILE A 280 -4.61 4.90 -27.37
C ILE A 280 -4.12 6.27 -26.90
N GLU A 281 -3.70 7.16 -27.80
CA GLU A 281 -3.28 8.52 -27.47
C GLU A 281 -4.42 9.31 -26.82
N ARG A 282 -5.65 9.21 -27.34
CA ARG A 282 -6.83 9.89 -26.76
C ARG A 282 -7.11 9.40 -25.35
N PHE A 283 -7.00 8.09 -25.12
CA PHE A 283 -7.23 7.50 -23.81
C PHE A 283 -6.15 7.93 -22.81
N ILE A 284 -4.88 7.85 -23.18
CA ILE A 284 -3.77 8.29 -22.33
C ILE A 284 -3.89 9.80 -22.03
N ALA A 285 -4.23 10.62 -23.03
CA ALA A 285 -4.48 12.05 -22.85
C ALA A 285 -5.58 12.31 -21.83
N SER A 286 -6.71 11.60 -21.92
CA SER A 286 -7.81 11.75 -20.96
C SER A 286 -7.41 11.40 -19.53
N ILE A 287 -6.60 10.34 -19.35
CA ILE A 287 -6.08 9.96 -18.03
C ILE A 287 -5.18 11.08 -17.48
N TRP A 288 -4.30 11.64 -18.31
CA TRP A 288 -3.36 12.66 -17.86
C TRP A 288 -4.06 13.96 -17.51
N GLN A 289 -5.06 14.38 -18.30
CA GLN A 289 -5.89 15.54 -18.00
C GLN A 289 -6.61 15.38 -16.65
N GLU A 290 -7.19 14.21 -16.39
CA GLU A 290 -7.90 13.94 -15.14
C GLU A 290 -6.97 13.88 -13.93
N ILE A 291 -5.82 13.20 -14.04
CA ILE A 291 -4.90 12.99 -12.91
C ILE A 291 -4.09 14.25 -12.60
N LEU A 292 -3.70 15.01 -13.62
CA LEU A 292 -2.87 16.21 -13.46
C LEU A 292 -3.70 17.48 -13.33
N GLU A 293 -5.03 17.40 -13.42
CA GLU A 293 -5.96 18.53 -13.37
C GLU A 293 -5.63 19.62 -14.42
N ILE A 294 -5.25 19.20 -15.63
CA ILE A 294 -4.89 20.10 -16.74
C ILE A 294 -5.92 20.05 -17.87
N GLU A 295 -6.21 21.21 -18.45
CA GLU A 295 -7.26 21.36 -19.47
C GLU A 295 -6.85 20.74 -20.81
N HIS A 296 -5.58 20.91 -21.22
CA HIS A 296 -5.06 20.42 -22.50
C HIS A 296 -3.69 19.75 -22.32
N VAL A 297 -3.49 18.63 -23.02
CA VAL A 297 -2.22 17.90 -23.08
C VAL A 297 -1.85 17.58 -24.53
N GLY A 298 -0.71 18.11 -24.96
CA GLY A 298 -0.11 17.76 -26.25
C GLY A 298 0.55 16.38 -26.20
N VAL A 299 0.52 15.64 -27.31
CA VAL A 299 1.05 14.25 -27.31
C VAL A 299 2.57 14.16 -27.11
N ASP A 300 3.27 15.27 -27.29
CA ASP A 300 4.72 15.41 -27.10
C ASP A 300 5.09 15.99 -25.73
N HIS A 301 4.09 16.33 -24.89
CA HIS A 301 4.38 16.75 -23.53
C HIS A 301 4.88 15.57 -22.70
N SER A 302 5.96 15.79 -21.96
CA SER A 302 6.45 14.86 -20.97
C SER A 302 5.52 14.87 -19.76
N PHE A 303 5.10 13.68 -19.32
CA PHE A 303 4.28 13.48 -18.13
C PHE A 303 4.87 14.17 -16.90
N PHE A 304 6.19 14.08 -16.75
CA PHE A 304 6.91 14.62 -15.60
C PHE A 304 7.02 16.15 -15.64
N ASP A 305 7.15 16.72 -16.83
CA ASP A 305 7.23 18.18 -17.01
C ASP A 305 5.88 18.84 -16.72
N LEU A 306 4.78 18.09 -16.88
CA LEU A 306 3.42 18.50 -16.52
C LEU A 306 3.09 18.31 -15.03
N GLY A 307 4.07 17.95 -14.19
CA GLY A 307 3.86 17.73 -12.74
C GLY A 307 3.46 16.29 -12.38
N GLY A 308 3.60 15.35 -13.30
CA GLY A 308 3.48 13.92 -13.06
C GLY A 308 4.50 13.43 -12.01
N ARG A 309 4.01 12.65 -11.03
CA ARG A 309 4.82 12.08 -9.92
C ARG A 309 4.59 10.58 -9.85
N SER A 310 5.42 9.87 -9.08
CA SER A 310 5.37 8.40 -8.96
C SER A 310 3.99 7.86 -8.55
N ILE A 311 3.23 8.60 -7.73
CA ILE A 311 1.85 8.26 -7.37
C ILE A 311 0.89 8.32 -8.57
N HIS A 312 1.06 9.31 -9.44
CA HIS A 312 0.28 9.45 -10.67
C HIS A 312 0.60 8.32 -11.66
N ILE A 313 1.83 7.80 -11.66
CA ILE A 313 2.23 6.68 -12.52
C ILE A 313 1.49 5.40 -12.16
N ILE A 314 1.33 5.10 -10.87
CA ILE A 314 0.58 3.93 -10.42
C ILE A 314 -0.88 4.03 -10.89
N GLN A 315 -1.48 5.23 -10.82
CA GLN A 315 -2.84 5.47 -11.28
C GLN A 315 -2.97 5.38 -12.81
N VAL A 316 -2.03 5.96 -13.56
CA VAL A 316 -1.97 5.86 -15.03
C VAL A 316 -1.82 4.40 -15.44
N HIS A 317 -0.93 3.67 -14.77
CA HIS A 317 -0.63 2.26 -15.01
C HIS A 317 -1.86 1.36 -14.84
N SER A 318 -2.52 1.44 -13.69
CA SER A 318 -3.72 0.65 -13.39
C SER A 318 -4.83 0.90 -14.41
N ARG A 319 -5.08 2.17 -14.76
CA ARG A 319 -6.11 2.54 -15.75
C ARG A 319 -5.75 2.08 -17.17
N LEU A 320 -4.47 2.17 -17.54
CA LEU A 320 -3.97 1.74 -18.84
C LEU A 320 -4.02 0.21 -19.02
N GLN A 321 -3.64 -0.55 -17.99
CA GLN A 321 -3.77 -2.00 -17.98
C GLN A 321 -5.24 -2.44 -18.14
N LYS A 322 -6.16 -1.78 -17.43
CA LYS A 322 -7.61 -2.07 -17.50
C LYS A 322 -8.18 -1.82 -18.89
N PHE A 323 -7.77 -0.73 -19.56
CA PHE A 323 -8.21 -0.39 -20.91
C PHE A 323 -7.68 -1.36 -21.96
N LEU A 324 -6.38 -1.67 -21.90
CA LEU A 324 -5.73 -2.55 -22.88
C LEU A 324 -5.97 -4.04 -22.62
N LYS A 325 -6.54 -4.40 -21.45
CA LYS A 325 -6.77 -5.78 -21.00
C LYS A 325 -5.53 -6.66 -21.12
N ARG A 326 -4.36 -6.07 -20.90
CA ARG A 326 -3.07 -6.74 -20.92
C ARG A 326 -2.16 -6.15 -19.86
N ASP A 327 -1.17 -6.95 -19.47
CA ASP A 327 -0.13 -6.46 -18.60
C ASP A 327 0.72 -5.44 -19.36
N VAL A 328 0.83 -4.24 -18.79
CA VAL A 328 1.71 -3.17 -19.26
C VAL A 328 2.76 -3.03 -18.18
N PRO A 329 4.05 -3.27 -18.45
CA PRO A 329 5.09 -3.03 -17.47
C PRO A 329 5.06 -1.57 -17.00
N VAL A 330 5.03 -1.33 -15.69
CA VAL A 330 5.07 0.04 -15.12
C VAL A 330 6.26 0.84 -15.68
N ILE A 331 7.38 0.15 -15.93
CA ILE A 331 8.61 0.73 -16.47
C ILE A 331 8.42 1.41 -17.84
N ASP A 332 7.43 0.99 -18.63
CA ASP A 332 7.18 1.57 -19.95
C ASP A 332 6.66 3.01 -19.84
N LEU A 333 5.94 3.35 -18.76
CA LEU A 333 5.47 4.72 -18.50
C LEU A 333 6.61 5.70 -18.22
N PHE A 334 7.75 5.19 -17.71
CA PHE A 334 8.95 5.98 -17.49
C PHE A 334 9.82 6.07 -18.75
N ARG A 335 9.95 4.95 -19.48
CA ARG A 335 10.77 4.87 -20.69
C ARG A 335 10.19 5.69 -21.84
N TYR A 336 8.86 5.81 -21.88
CA TYR A 336 8.13 6.54 -22.90
C TYR A 336 7.30 7.65 -22.26
N PRO A 337 7.95 8.74 -21.79
CA PRO A 337 7.34 9.73 -20.91
C PRO A 337 6.35 10.66 -21.63
N THR A 338 6.10 10.47 -22.92
CA THR A 338 5.15 11.26 -23.71
C THR A 338 4.07 10.34 -24.27
N ILE A 339 2.86 10.85 -24.46
CA ILE A 339 1.72 10.10 -25.01
C ILE A 339 2.08 9.43 -26.35
N ARG A 340 2.76 10.15 -27.25
CA ARG A 340 3.16 9.62 -28.56
C ARG A 340 4.10 8.43 -28.45
N LEU A 341 5.19 8.57 -27.68
CA LEU A 341 6.16 7.49 -27.48
C LEU A 341 5.52 6.25 -26.84
N LEU A 342 4.66 6.46 -25.83
CA LEU A 342 3.99 5.37 -25.13
C LEU A 342 3.01 4.65 -26.06
N SER A 343 2.20 5.39 -26.81
CA SER A 343 1.29 4.79 -27.78
C SER A 343 2.01 3.99 -28.87
N GLN A 344 3.16 4.48 -29.37
CA GLN A 344 3.96 3.77 -30.38
C GLN A 344 4.53 2.46 -29.86
N HIS A 345 5.08 2.46 -28.64
CA HIS A 345 5.59 1.25 -28.00
C HIS A 345 4.47 0.21 -27.81
N LEU A 346 3.33 0.64 -27.27
CA LEU A 346 2.20 -0.24 -27.01
C LEU A 346 1.62 -0.84 -28.31
N SER A 347 1.65 -0.09 -29.42
CA SER A 347 1.16 -0.56 -30.73
C SER A 347 2.12 -1.57 -31.38
N THR A 348 3.43 -1.38 -31.19
CA THR A 348 4.48 -2.27 -31.71
C THR A 348 4.39 -3.64 -31.04
N GLU A 349 4.27 -3.69 -29.70
CA GLU A 349 4.13 -4.94 -28.97
C GLU A 349 2.85 -5.72 -29.32
N GLN A 350 1.74 -5.01 -29.57
CA GLN A 350 0.49 -5.66 -30.02
C GLN A 350 0.68 -6.36 -31.37
N SER A 351 1.45 -5.76 -32.27
CA SER A 351 1.72 -6.33 -33.60
C SER A 351 2.62 -7.57 -33.51
N GLU A 352 3.63 -7.53 -32.64
CA GLU A 352 4.55 -8.66 -32.42
C GLU A 352 3.84 -9.84 -31.74
N GLN A 353 3.08 -9.60 -30.67
CA GLN A 353 2.32 -10.66 -29.97
C GLN A 353 1.26 -11.30 -30.87
N SER A 354 0.62 -10.52 -31.74
CA SER A 354 -0.35 -11.04 -32.72
C SER A 354 0.32 -11.90 -33.78
N ALA A 355 1.51 -11.52 -34.26
CA ALA A 355 2.29 -12.30 -35.23
C ALA A 355 2.81 -13.62 -34.64
N LEU A 356 3.23 -13.62 -33.36
CA LEU A 356 3.68 -14.80 -32.63
C LEU A 356 2.54 -15.82 -32.42
N ARG A 357 1.34 -15.37 -32.04
CA ARG A 357 0.15 -16.24 -31.89
C ARG A 357 -0.28 -16.87 -33.22
N GLN A 358 -0.32 -16.08 -34.31
CA GLN A 358 -0.68 -16.60 -35.64
C GLN A 358 0.33 -17.63 -36.16
N ASN A 359 1.61 -17.51 -35.82
CA ASN A 359 2.63 -18.50 -36.19
C ASN A 359 2.52 -19.79 -35.37
N HIS A 360 2.15 -19.71 -34.10
CA HIS A 360 1.93 -20.88 -33.24
C HIS A 360 0.71 -21.69 -33.71
N ASP A 361 -0.42 -21.02 -33.98
CA ASP A 361 -1.65 -21.68 -34.48
C ASP A 361 -1.43 -22.37 -35.84
N ARG A 362 -0.61 -21.75 -36.71
CA ARG A 362 -0.21 -22.35 -37.99
C ARG A 362 0.71 -23.56 -37.83
N ALA A 363 1.58 -23.57 -36.83
CA ALA A 363 2.46 -24.70 -36.54
C ALA A 363 1.66 -25.89 -36.00
N ASP A 364 0.71 -25.65 -35.10
CA ASP A 364 -0.16 -26.68 -34.56
C ASP A 364 -1.10 -27.27 -35.62
N LEU A 365 -1.69 -26.43 -36.48
CA LEU A 365 -2.53 -26.92 -37.59
C LEU A 365 -1.75 -27.83 -38.55
N ARG A 366 -0.47 -27.50 -38.83
CA ARG A 366 0.43 -28.34 -39.65
C ARG A 366 0.77 -29.67 -38.97
N ARG A 367 0.88 -29.69 -37.64
CA ARG A 367 1.15 -30.89 -36.84
C ARG A 367 -0.06 -31.83 -36.85
N THR A 368 -1.25 -31.29 -36.63
CA THR A 368 -2.52 -32.04 -36.66
C THR A 368 -2.80 -32.64 -38.04
N LEU A 369 -2.55 -31.90 -39.13
CA LEU A 369 -2.70 -32.40 -40.49
C LEU A 369 -1.66 -33.50 -40.84
N ARG A 370 -0.44 -33.43 -40.30
CA ARG A 370 0.57 -34.51 -40.45
C ARG A 370 0.14 -35.78 -39.72
N GLU A 371 -0.40 -35.67 -38.51
CA GLU A 371 -0.89 -36.83 -37.73
C GLU A 371 -2.08 -37.50 -38.40
N GLN A 372 -3.02 -36.73 -38.96
CA GLN A 372 -4.15 -37.28 -39.72
C GLN A 372 -3.68 -38.01 -41.00
N ARG A 373 -2.69 -37.47 -41.73
CA ARG A 373 -2.11 -38.12 -42.91
C ARG A 373 -1.34 -39.41 -42.58
N MET A 374 -0.67 -39.46 -41.43
CA MET A 374 0.01 -40.67 -40.94
C MET A 374 -1.00 -41.76 -40.56
N ARG A 375 -2.09 -41.41 -39.87
CA ARG A 375 -3.18 -42.34 -39.53
C ARG A 375 -3.93 -42.88 -40.77
N ALA A 376 -4.06 -42.06 -41.82
CA ALA A 376 -4.65 -42.50 -43.09
C ALA A 376 -3.73 -43.47 -43.88
N ARG A 377 -2.41 -43.41 -43.67
CA ARG A 377 -1.45 -44.32 -44.31
C ARG A 377 -1.29 -45.66 -43.57
N SER A 378 -1.56 -45.74 -42.27
CA SER A 378 -1.48 -47.00 -41.51
C SER A 378 -2.77 -47.85 -41.58
N ARG A 379 -3.78 -47.42 -42.34
CA ARG A 379 -5.06 -48.13 -42.55
C ARG A 379 -5.22 -48.66 -43.98
N ARG A 380 -4.16 -48.66 -44.79
CA ARG A 380 -4.13 -49.24 -46.13
C ARG A 380 -3.24 -50.47 -46.16
#